data_AF-A0A1H5WWS8-F1
#
_entry.id   AF-A0A1H5WWS8-F1
#
_cell.length_a   1.000
_cell.length_b   1.000
_cell.length_c   1.000
_cell.angle_alpha   90.00
_cell.angle_beta   90.00
_cell.angle_gamma   90.00
#
_symmetry.space_group_name_H-M   'P 1'
#
loop_
_entity.id
_entity.type
_entity.pdbx_description
1 polymer ?
#
loop_
_entity_poly.entity_id
_entity_poly.type
_entity_poly.pdbx_seq_one_letter_code
_entity_poly.pdbx_strand_id
1 'polypeptide(L)'
;MKKEHDFKESRIYKIWSFFYQLKSINIKVPYYFVPACPNCGSYVTGRFVERNNNIVYEEKNSLKHGEIIAPVANVGINNCFCIECSTRFKHDVKIKFITPSELEFEKERRRVNLIYKSKFGKFMEDDDIDGVSKKKNKKNKKHFFRK
;
A
#
# COMPACT_ATOMS: atom_id res chain seq x y z
N MET A 1 -24.83 8.57 37.89
CA MET A 1 -23.79 9.50 37.41
C MET A 1 -22.56 8.71 36.98
N LYS A 2 -22.36 8.47 35.68
CA LYS A 2 -21.18 7.81 35.10
C LYS A 2 -20.84 8.49 33.76
N LYS A 3 -20.42 9.76 33.80
CA LYS A 3 -20.10 10.54 32.58
C LYS A 3 -18.74 11.21 32.60
N GLU A 4 -17.87 10.91 33.58
CA GLU A 4 -16.56 11.57 33.70
C GLU A 4 -15.38 10.69 33.30
N HIS A 5 -15.58 9.38 33.08
CA HIS A 5 -14.48 8.45 32.83
C HIS A 5 -14.15 8.22 31.34
N ASP A 6 -15.07 8.53 30.41
CA ASP A 6 -14.86 8.31 28.96
C ASP A 6 -14.17 9.48 28.24
N PHE A 7 -14.18 10.69 28.80
CA PHE A 7 -13.69 11.88 28.08
C PHE A 7 -12.16 12.01 28.09
N LYS A 8 -11.48 11.47 29.12
CA LYS A 8 -10.02 11.57 29.29
C LYS A 8 -9.24 10.61 28.39
N GLU A 9 -9.79 9.43 28.07
CA GLU A 9 -9.14 8.48 27.14
C GLU A 9 -9.03 9.05 25.72
N SER A 10 -10.02 9.83 25.25
CA SER A 10 -10.01 10.39 23.89
C SER A 10 -8.91 11.44 23.65
N ARG A 11 -8.53 12.22 24.68
CA ARG A 11 -7.52 13.27 24.56
C ARG A 11 -6.10 12.69 24.58
N ILE A 12 -5.87 11.68 25.42
CA ILE A 12 -4.56 11.00 25.49
C ILE A 12 -4.31 10.22 24.19
N TYR A 13 -5.31 9.53 23.64
CA TYR A 13 -5.21 8.88 22.31
C TYR A 13 -4.93 9.88 21.18
N LYS A 14 -5.59 11.05 21.18
CA LYS A 14 -5.31 12.09 20.17
C LYS A 14 -3.90 12.67 20.28
N ILE A 15 -3.41 12.88 21.50
CA ILE A 15 -2.05 13.39 21.72
C ILE A 15 -1.01 12.33 21.35
N TRP A 16 -1.19 11.07 21.75
CA TRP A 16 -0.30 9.97 21.35
C TRP A 16 -0.32 9.71 19.84
N SER A 17 -1.50 9.76 19.21
CA SER A 17 -1.65 9.70 17.75
C SER A 17 -0.90 10.84 17.07
N PHE A 18 -1.01 12.06 17.59
CA PHE A 18 -0.28 13.23 17.09
C PHE A 18 1.25 13.07 17.23
N PHE A 19 1.75 12.55 18.35
CA PHE A 19 3.17 12.28 18.55
C PHE A 19 3.71 11.10 17.70
N TYR A 20 2.89 10.07 17.44
CA TYR A 20 3.22 8.99 16.51
C TYR A 20 3.28 9.49 15.06
N GLN A 21 2.34 10.37 14.70
CA GLN A 21 2.30 11.05 13.41
C GLN A 21 3.50 11.98 13.19
N LEU A 22 4.05 12.57 14.25
CA LEU A 22 5.24 13.44 14.20
C LEU A 22 6.57 12.66 14.09
N LYS A 23 6.70 11.46 14.69
CA LYS A 23 7.94 10.65 14.62
C LYS A 23 8.15 9.98 13.26
N SER A 24 7.09 9.78 12.49
CA SER A 24 7.18 9.16 11.16
C SER A 24 7.64 10.12 10.06
N ILE A 25 7.65 11.44 10.29
CA ILE A 25 7.80 12.46 9.23
C ILE A 25 9.14 12.36 8.47
N ASN A 26 10.19 11.80 9.08
CA ASN A 26 11.54 11.76 8.49
C ASN A 26 12.12 10.36 8.24
N ILE A 27 11.39 9.28 8.52
CA ILE A 27 11.88 7.94 8.18
C ILE A 27 11.63 7.73 6.69
N LYS A 28 12.72 7.67 5.93
CA LYS A 28 12.64 7.40 4.50
C LYS A 28 12.47 5.89 4.26
N VAL A 29 11.61 5.56 3.32
CA VAL A 29 11.35 4.18 2.88
C VAL A 29 11.90 3.95 1.47
N PRO A 30 12.37 2.73 1.14
CA PRO A 30 12.77 2.40 -0.22
C PRO A 30 11.56 2.39 -1.16
N TYR A 31 11.75 2.91 -2.37
CA TYR A 31 10.72 3.07 -3.39
C TYR A 31 11.32 2.84 -4.78
N TYR A 32 10.75 1.91 -5.54
CA TYR A 32 11.18 1.59 -6.90
C TYR A 32 10.58 2.58 -7.89
N PHE A 33 11.35 3.60 -8.24
CA PHE A 33 10.87 4.71 -9.05
C PHE A 33 10.73 4.34 -10.54
N VAL A 34 9.54 4.56 -11.10
CA VAL A 34 9.26 4.50 -12.54
C VAL A 34 8.83 5.90 -13.02
N PRO A 35 9.46 6.49 -14.05
CA PRO A 35 9.13 7.84 -14.50
C PRO A 35 7.77 7.91 -15.20
N ALA A 36 7.31 9.12 -15.48
CA ALA A 36 6.16 9.34 -16.35
C ALA A 36 6.35 8.66 -17.71
N CYS A 37 5.25 8.28 -18.32
CA CYS A 37 5.24 7.63 -19.62
C CYS A 37 5.88 8.56 -20.67
N PRO A 38 6.89 8.11 -21.43
CA PRO A 38 7.52 8.93 -22.46
C PRO A 38 6.58 9.21 -23.65
N ASN A 39 5.50 8.43 -23.80
CA ASN A 39 4.55 8.59 -24.90
C ASN A 39 3.42 9.58 -24.58
N CYS A 40 2.79 9.48 -23.40
CA CYS A 40 1.63 10.31 -23.05
C CYS A 40 1.81 11.21 -21.81
N GLY A 41 2.98 11.19 -21.16
CA GLY A 41 3.26 11.99 -19.96
C GLY A 41 2.53 11.53 -18.68
N SER A 42 1.71 10.47 -18.75
CA SER A 42 1.00 9.96 -17.57
C SER A 42 1.95 9.38 -16.53
N TYR A 43 1.66 9.64 -15.26
CA TYR A 43 2.38 9.05 -14.13
C TYR A 43 1.85 7.69 -13.71
N VAL A 44 0.69 7.26 -14.24
CA VAL A 44 0.09 5.94 -13.97
C VAL A 44 0.88 4.86 -14.71
N THR A 45 2.06 4.59 -14.19
CA THR A 45 3.10 3.74 -14.77
C THR A 45 3.57 2.72 -13.74
N GLY A 46 4.00 1.57 -14.24
CA GLY A 46 4.48 0.47 -13.43
C GLY A 46 5.66 -0.25 -14.06
N ARG A 47 6.18 -1.25 -13.34
CA ARG A 47 7.25 -2.13 -13.80
C ARG A 47 6.78 -3.57 -13.89
N PHE A 48 7.34 -4.31 -14.83
CA PHE A 48 7.18 -5.75 -14.86
C PHE A 48 8.07 -6.39 -13.78
N VAL A 49 7.54 -7.41 -13.12
CA VAL A 49 8.29 -8.25 -12.19
C VAL A 49 8.11 -9.71 -12.58
N GLU A 50 9.11 -10.54 -12.28
CA GLU A 50 8.99 -11.98 -12.53
C GLU A 50 7.92 -12.59 -11.65
N ARG A 51 7.07 -13.42 -12.24
CA ARG A 51 5.99 -14.09 -11.52
C ARG A 51 6.57 -15.07 -10.51
N ASN A 52 6.07 -15.01 -9.29
CA ASN A 52 6.35 -15.98 -8.23
C ASN A 52 5.07 -16.44 -7.51
N ASN A 53 5.20 -17.35 -6.55
CA ASN A 53 4.07 -17.92 -5.82
C ASN A 53 3.34 -16.90 -4.92
N ASN A 54 3.98 -15.77 -4.58
CA ASN A 54 3.46 -14.73 -3.70
C ASN A 54 2.98 -13.48 -4.44
N ILE A 55 2.79 -13.57 -5.75
CA ILE A 55 2.55 -12.38 -6.58
C ILE A 55 1.35 -11.54 -6.13
N VAL A 56 0.27 -12.15 -5.64
CA VAL A 56 -0.90 -11.42 -5.15
C VAL A 56 -0.55 -10.59 -3.91
N TYR A 57 0.30 -11.12 -3.02
CA TYR A 57 0.78 -10.38 -1.87
C TYR A 57 1.69 -9.24 -2.31
N GLU A 58 2.60 -9.49 -3.25
CA GLU A 58 3.51 -8.47 -3.78
C GLU A 58 2.77 -7.35 -4.51
N GLU A 59 1.72 -7.66 -5.29
CA GLU A 59 0.89 -6.65 -5.95
C GLU A 59 0.18 -5.77 -4.93
N LYS A 60 -0.41 -6.36 -3.89
CA LYS A 60 -1.04 -5.61 -2.80
C LYS A 60 -0.03 -4.74 -2.07
N ASN A 61 1.13 -5.31 -1.74
CA ASN A 61 2.17 -4.59 -1.01
C ASN A 61 2.76 -3.46 -1.86
N SER A 62 2.99 -3.68 -3.15
CA SER A 62 3.47 -2.66 -4.07
C SER A 62 2.50 -1.48 -4.14
N LEU A 63 1.20 -1.74 -4.30
CA LEU A 63 0.18 -0.68 -4.32
C LEU A 63 0.12 0.11 -3.00
N LYS A 64 0.30 -0.56 -1.85
CA LYS A 64 0.48 0.09 -0.52
C LYS A 64 1.67 1.01 -0.43
N HIS A 65 2.71 0.72 -1.19
CA HIS A 65 3.90 1.54 -1.28
C HIS A 65 3.88 2.46 -2.50
N GLY A 66 2.72 2.73 -3.12
CA GLY A 66 2.62 3.66 -4.25
C GLY A 66 3.24 3.14 -5.54
N GLU A 67 3.46 1.83 -5.65
CA GLU A 67 4.07 1.18 -6.81
C GLU A 67 3.06 0.34 -7.58
N ILE A 68 3.19 0.34 -8.90
CA ILE A 68 2.40 -0.50 -9.79
C ILE A 68 3.32 -1.56 -10.37
N ILE A 69 2.96 -2.83 -10.17
CA ILE A 69 3.66 -3.96 -10.76
C ILE A 69 2.72 -4.82 -11.60
N ALA A 70 3.29 -5.52 -12.57
CA ALA A 70 2.60 -6.55 -13.34
C ALA A 70 3.48 -7.79 -13.50
N PRO A 71 2.99 -9.00 -13.16
CA PRO A 71 3.77 -10.22 -13.29
C PRO A 71 3.94 -10.68 -14.74
N VAL A 72 5.17 -11.06 -15.09
CA VAL A 72 5.53 -11.67 -16.37
C VAL A 72 6.37 -12.93 -16.15
N ALA A 73 6.46 -13.79 -17.17
CA ALA A 73 7.31 -14.98 -17.09
C ALA A 73 8.80 -14.62 -17.02
N ASN A 74 9.25 -13.66 -17.84
CA ASN A 74 10.61 -13.13 -17.84
C ASN A 74 10.55 -11.62 -18.08
N VAL A 75 11.34 -10.83 -17.36
CA VAL A 75 11.43 -9.38 -17.56
C VAL A 75 12.31 -9.09 -18.77
N GLY A 76 11.70 -8.56 -19.84
CA GLY A 76 12.42 -8.16 -21.05
C GLY A 76 13.05 -6.76 -20.95
N ILE A 77 13.61 -6.29 -22.07
CA ILE A 77 14.26 -4.97 -22.21
C ILE A 77 13.28 -3.83 -21.87
N ASN A 78 12.02 -3.95 -22.32
CA ASN A 78 10.95 -3.02 -21.97
C ASN A 78 10.31 -3.43 -20.65
N ASN A 79 11.00 -3.09 -19.56
CA ASN A 79 10.67 -3.47 -18.19
C ASN A 79 9.62 -2.57 -17.52
N CYS A 80 9.18 -1.49 -18.17
CA CYS A 80 8.13 -0.58 -17.67
C CYS A 80 6.92 -0.50 -18.60
N PHE A 81 5.78 -0.07 -18.05
CA PHE A 81 4.54 0.10 -18.79
C PHE A 81 3.72 1.29 -18.28
N CYS A 82 2.86 1.82 -19.15
CA CYS A 82 1.84 2.82 -18.83
C CYS A 82 0.45 2.19 -18.87
N ILE A 83 -0.38 2.45 -17.85
CA ILE A 83 -1.77 1.97 -17.81
C ILE A 83 -2.65 2.76 -18.77
N GLU A 84 -2.43 4.07 -18.89
CA GLU A 84 -3.33 4.95 -19.67
C GLU A 84 -3.22 4.72 -21.19
N CYS A 85 -1.99 4.61 -21.73
CA CYS A 85 -1.78 4.46 -23.17
C CYS A 85 -1.20 3.11 -23.59
N SER A 86 -1.07 2.15 -22.66
CA SER A 86 -0.51 0.80 -22.90
C SER A 86 0.92 0.75 -23.43
N THR A 87 1.63 1.88 -23.54
CA THR A 87 3.02 1.91 -24.03
C THR A 87 3.94 1.19 -23.06
N ARG A 88 4.81 0.33 -23.59
CA ARG A 88 5.92 -0.30 -22.86
C ARG A 88 7.22 0.40 -23.21
N PHE A 89 8.09 0.56 -22.23
CA PHE A 89 9.35 1.28 -22.44
C PHE A 89 10.45 0.75 -21.52
N LYS A 90 11.69 0.97 -21.92
CA LYS A 90 12.88 0.65 -21.14
C LYS A 90 13.16 1.76 -20.15
N HIS A 91 13.36 1.41 -18.88
CA HIS A 91 13.88 2.33 -17.87
C HIS A 91 14.76 1.60 -16.86
N ASP A 92 15.82 2.25 -16.38
CA ASP A 92 16.63 1.73 -15.28
C ASP A 92 15.93 2.05 -13.95
N VAL A 93 15.17 1.09 -13.41
CA VAL A 93 14.37 1.27 -12.19
C VAL A 93 15.30 1.31 -10.98
N LYS A 94 15.49 2.51 -10.41
CA LYS A 94 16.32 2.73 -9.22
C LYS A 94 15.49 2.80 -7.95
N ILE A 95 16.07 2.29 -6.86
CA ILE A 95 15.53 2.48 -5.52
C ILE A 95 15.83 3.92 -5.08
N LYS A 96 14.79 4.64 -4.68
CA LYS A 96 14.88 5.95 -4.00
C LYS A 96 14.45 5.79 -2.55
N PHE A 97 15.04 6.57 -1.67
CA PHE A 97 14.59 6.68 -0.29
C PHE A 97 13.72 7.92 -0.16
N ILE A 98 12.40 7.72 -0.01
CA ILE A 98 11.40 8.79 0.00
C ILE A 98 10.74 8.92 1.37
N THR A 99 10.33 10.14 1.72
CA THR A 99 9.58 10.41 2.96
C THR A 99 8.13 9.92 2.83
N PRO A 100 7.38 9.83 3.95
CA PRO A 100 5.95 9.50 3.87
C PRO A 100 5.14 10.51 3.06
N SER A 101 5.48 11.81 3.11
CA SER A 101 4.79 12.82 2.31
C SER A 101 5.02 12.66 0.80
N GLU A 102 6.25 12.33 0.40
CA GLU A 102 6.58 12.00 -0.99
C GLU A 102 5.88 10.71 -1.45
N LEU A 103 5.77 9.72 -0.56
CA LEU A 103 5.06 8.48 -0.83
C LEU A 103 3.56 8.72 -1.08
N GLU A 104 2.89 9.52 -0.25
CA GLU A 104 1.49 9.89 -0.46
C GLU A 104 1.29 10.63 -1.78
N PHE A 105 2.22 11.53 -2.13
CA PHE A 105 2.20 12.20 -3.44
C PHE A 105 2.32 11.21 -4.61
N GLU A 106 3.23 10.23 -4.55
CA GLU A 106 3.36 9.20 -5.58
C GLU A 106 2.11 8.32 -5.67
N LYS A 107 1.51 7.92 -4.54
CA LYS A 107 0.26 7.14 -4.49
C LYS A 107 -0.88 7.86 -5.22
N GLU A 108 -1.07 9.14 -4.94
CA GLU A 108 -2.10 9.97 -5.56
C GLU A 108 -1.86 10.09 -7.07
N ARG A 109 -0.64 10.49 -7.45
CA ARG A 109 -0.28 10.73 -8.85
C ARG A 109 -0.41 9.48 -9.72
N ARG A 110 -0.13 8.31 -9.16
CA ARG A 110 -0.26 6.99 -9.80
C ARG A 110 -1.64 6.38 -9.68
N ARG A 111 -2.57 7.01 -8.96
CA ARG A 111 -3.94 6.52 -8.76
C ARG A 111 -3.99 5.11 -8.16
N VAL A 112 -3.04 4.76 -7.28
CA VAL A 112 -2.92 3.38 -6.78
C VAL A 112 -4.16 2.92 -6.00
N ASN A 113 -4.87 3.83 -5.33
CA ASN A 113 -6.13 3.53 -4.64
C ASN A 113 -7.22 3.06 -5.62
N LEU A 114 -7.32 3.69 -6.80
CA LEU A 114 -8.29 3.29 -7.82
C LEU A 114 -7.93 1.92 -8.41
N ILE A 115 -6.64 1.69 -8.66
CA ILE A 115 -6.12 0.41 -9.16
C ILE A 115 -6.37 -0.71 -8.14
N TYR A 116 -6.08 -0.45 -6.85
CA TYR A 116 -6.30 -1.40 -5.78
C TYR A 116 -7.78 -1.77 -5.67
N LYS A 117 -8.67 -0.76 -5.68
CA LYS A 117 -10.13 -1.00 -5.68
C LYS A 117 -10.57 -1.81 -6.89
N SER A 118 -10.09 -1.47 -8.08
CA SER A 118 -10.43 -2.19 -9.31
C SER A 118 -9.97 -3.65 -9.26
N LYS A 119 -8.78 -3.94 -8.71
CA LYS A 119 -8.23 -5.30 -8.62
C LYS A 119 -8.82 -6.14 -7.48
N PHE A 120 -9.08 -5.54 -6.32
CA PHE A 120 -9.39 -6.28 -5.08
C PHE A 120 -10.79 -6.02 -4.53
N GLY A 121 -11.61 -5.20 -5.20
CA GLY A 121 -13.01 -4.95 -4.86
C GLY A 121 -13.25 -4.08 -3.63
N LYS A 122 -12.21 -3.64 -2.94
CA LYS A 122 -12.29 -2.73 -1.78
C LYS A 122 -11.22 -1.64 -1.85
N PHE A 123 -11.46 -0.51 -1.19
CA PHE A 123 -10.41 0.50 -0.99
C PHE A 123 -9.33 -0.03 -0.06
N MET A 124 -8.14 0.57 -0.13
CA MET A 124 -7.05 0.26 0.80
C MET A 124 -7.43 0.76 2.20
N GLU A 125 -7.35 -0.13 3.18
CA GLU A 125 -7.60 0.18 4.59
C GLU A 125 -6.26 0.26 5.34
N ASP A 126 -6.18 1.13 6.35
CA ASP A 126 -4.96 1.32 7.15
C ASP A 126 -4.53 0.04 7.88
N ASP A 127 -5.47 -0.83 8.24
CA ASP A 127 -5.22 -2.12 8.89
C ASP A 127 -4.51 -3.14 8.00
N ASP A 128 -4.49 -2.93 6.67
CA ASP A 128 -3.76 -3.79 5.75
C ASP A 128 -2.26 -3.45 5.72
N ILE A 129 -1.81 -2.35 6.35
CA ILE A 129 -0.42 -1.83 6.27
C ILE A 129 0.56 -2.68 7.10
N ASP A 130 0.10 -3.37 8.13
CA ASP A 130 0.96 -4.18 8.98
C ASP A 130 0.75 -5.68 8.73
N GLY A 131 1.80 -6.34 8.25
CA GLY A 131 1.92 -7.80 8.21
C GLY A 131 1.93 -8.48 9.59
N VAL A 132 1.36 -7.86 10.63
CA VAL A 132 1.11 -8.53 11.91
C VAL A 132 -0.24 -9.22 11.80
N SER A 133 -0.17 -10.51 11.48
CA SER A 133 -1.30 -11.43 11.59
C SER A 133 -1.97 -11.30 12.97
N LYS A 134 -3.05 -10.53 13.07
CA LYS A 134 -3.98 -10.64 14.20
C LYS A 134 -4.64 -12.02 14.07
N LYS A 135 -4.03 -13.04 14.70
CA LYS A 135 -4.67 -14.34 14.96
C LYS A 135 -6.04 -14.05 15.55
N LYS A 136 -7.10 -14.23 14.75
CA LYS A 136 -8.48 -14.20 15.24
C LYS A 136 -8.59 -15.30 16.28
N ASN A 137 -8.60 -14.91 17.56
CA ASN A 137 -8.95 -15.79 18.66
C ASN A 137 -10.40 -16.25 18.44
N LYS A 138 -10.54 -17.41 17.82
CA LYS A 138 -11.80 -18.15 17.72
C LYS A 138 -12.14 -18.62 19.14
N LYS A 139 -12.76 -17.75 19.94
CA LYS A 139 -13.30 -18.14 21.25
C LYS A 139 -14.40 -19.17 21.00
N ASN A 140 -14.06 -20.41 21.29
CA ASN A 140 -14.98 -21.53 21.48
C ASN A 140 -16.12 -21.12 22.41
N LYS A 141 -17.29 -20.76 21.87
CA LYS A 141 -18.55 -20.98 22.57
C LYS A 141 -18.91 -22.44 22.35
N LYS A 142 -18.34 -23.32 23.19
CA LYS A 142 -18.89 -24.67 23.35
C LYS A 142 -20.32 -24.51 23.86
N HIS A 143 -21.25 -25.06 23.08
CA HIS A 143 -22.63 -25.30 23.45
C HIS A 143 -22.73 -25.82 24.88
N PHE A 144 -23.38 -25.05 25.74
CA PHE A 144 -23.91 -25.53 27.01
C PHE A 144 -25.35 -26.00 26.72
N PHE A 145 -25.51 -27.21 26.19
CA PHE A 145 -26.80 -27.90 26.25
C PHE A 145 -26.88 -28.55 27.64
N ARG A 146 -27.63 -27.90 28.54
CA ARG A 146 -28.13 -28.55 29.76
C ARG A 146 -29.31 -29.44 29.36
N LYS A 147 -29.17 -30.73 29.66
CA LYS A 147 -30.30 -31.62 29.94
C LYS A 147 -30.82 -31.31 31.34
#